data_AF-A0A7W0NVJ7-F1
#
_entry.id   AF-A0A7W0NVJ7-F1
#
_cell.length_a   1.000
_cell.length_b   1.000
_cell.length_c   1.000
_cell.angle_alpha   90.00
_cell.angle_beta   90.00
_cell.angle_gamma   90.00
#
_symmetry.space_group_name_H-M   'P 1'
#
loop_
_entity.id
_entity.type
_entity.pdbx_description
1 polymer ?
#
loop_
_entity_poly.entity_id
_entity_poly.type
_entity_poly.pdbx_seq_one_letter_code
_entity_poly.pdbx_strand_id
1 'polypeptide(L)'
;MSDNSKIEWTDATWNPVRGCTKVSPGCTHCYAETFAERFRGVPGHPFEFGFDLRLVPGKLGDPISWSKPKKIFVNSMSDLFHEGVSDDY
;
A
#
# COMPACT_ATOMS: atom_id res chain seq x y z
N MET A 1 9.19 -0.98 -3.73
CA MET A 1 9.15 0.50 -3.78
C MET A 1 8.83 0.98 -2.39
N SER A 2 9.85 1.34 -1.61
CA SER A 2 9.63 1.83 -0.23
C SER A 2 10.58 2.97 0.11
N ASP A 3 11.89 2.82 -0.09
CA ASP A 3 12.90 3.78 0.42
C ASP A 3 13.28 4.94 -0.54
N ASN A 4 13.03 4.80 -1.86
CA ASN A 4 13.32 5.81 -2.88
C ASN A 4 12.15 5.92 -3.86
N SER A 5 11.22 6.81 -3.56
CA SER A 5 10.04 7.05 -4.39
C SER A 5 10.42 7.78 -5.69
N LYS A 6 9.66 7.51 -6.76
CA LYS A 6 9.71 8.30 -8.01
C LYS A 6 8.63 9.39 -8.06
N ILE A 7 7.87 9.56 -6.98
CA ILE A 7 6.82 10.56 -6.88
C ILE A 7 7.49 11.86 -6.43
N GLU A 8 7.43 12.89 -7.28
CA GLU A 8 8.19 14.15 -7.16
C GLU A 8 8.16 14.82 -5.78
N TRP A 9 7.07 14.67 -5.03
CA TRP A 9 6.87 15.38 -3.76
C TRP A 9 7.27 14.58 -2.51
N THR A 10 7.62 13.30 -2.62
CA THR A 10 7.91 12.41 -1.47
C THR A 10 9.21 11.63 -1.67
N ASP A 11 9.92 11.38 -0.57
CA ASP A 11 11.15 10.59 -0.59
C ASP A 11 10.88 9.08 -0.64
N ALA A 12 9.76 8.63 -0.08
CA ALA A 12 9.48 7.22 0.21
C ALA A 12 7.98 6.92 0.23
N THR A 13 7.59 5.69 -0.13
CA THR A 13 6.22 5.21 0.03
C THR A 13 6.15 4.14 1.10
N TRP A 14 5.16 4.23 1.97
CA TRP A 14 4.92 3.23 3.02
C TRP A 14 3.52 2.67 2.87
N ASN A 15 3.43 1.37 2.57
CA ASN A 15 2.17 0.66 2.40
C ASN A 15 2.17 -0.56 3.35
N PRO A 16 1.84 -0.37 4.63
CA PRO A 16 1.65 -1.48 5.58
C PRO A 16 0.39 -2.31 5.25
N VAL A 17 -0.53 -1.77 4.46
CA VAL A 17 -1.76 -2.44 4.01
C VAL A 17 -1.74 -2.63 2.48
N ARG A 18 -2.57 -3.53 1.98
CA ARG A 18 -2.90 -3.73 0.56
C ARG A 18 -4.40 -3.60 0.40
N GLY A 19 -4.83 -3.02 -0.71
CA GLY A 19 -6.25 -2.96 -1.06
C GLY A 19 -7.06 -1.97 -0.24
N CYS A 20 -8.29 -1.74 -0.71
CA CYS A 20 -9.37 -1.06 0.00
C CYS A 20 -10.71 -1.43 -0.67
N THR A 21 -11.82 -1.05 -0.04
CA THR A 21 -13.16 -1.23 -0.63
C THR A 21 -13.58 0.01 -1.41
N LYS A 22 -14.31 -0.18 -2.52
CA LYS A 22 -14.87 0.93 -3.31
C LYS A 22 -16.03 1.57 -2.56
N VAL A 23 -15.87 2.84 -2.17
CA VAL A 23 -16.88 3.58 -1.37
C VAL A 23 -17.64 4.64 -2.17
N SER A 24 -17.18 5.00 -3.37
CA SER A 24 -17.82 6.04 -4.18
C SER A 24 -17.53 5.87 -5.69
N PRO A 25 -18.26 6.59 -6.57
CA PRO A 25 -17.96 6.61 -8.01
C PRO A 25 -16.52 7.04 -8.35
N GLY A 26 -15.83 7.77 -7.45
CA GLY A 26 -14.42 8.13 -7.63
C GLY A 26 -13.48 6.93 -7.71
N CYS A 27 -13.90 5.76 -7.19
CA CYS A 27 -13.10 4.53 -7.23
C CYS A 27 -13.13 3.83 -8.60
N THR A 28 -13.98 4.25 -9.54
CA THR A 28 -14.23 3.54 -10.81
C THR A 28 -12.98 3.34 -11.66
N HIS A 29 -12.03 4.27 -11.59
CA HIS A 29 -10.78 4.23 -12.36
C HIS A 29 -9.54 4.20 -11.45
N CYS A 30 -9.62 3.43 -10.36
CA CYS A 30 -8.53 3.32 -9.40
C CYS A 30 -7.29 2.67 -10.04
N TYR A 31 -6.19 3.44 -10.14
CA TYR A 31 -4.93 2.93 -10.68
C TYR A 31 -4.34 1.82 -9.80
N ALA A 32 -4.55 1.90 -8.48
CA ALA A 32 -3.97 0.97 -7.53
C ALA A 32 -4.59 -0.43 -7.67
N GLU A 33 -5.91 -0.49 -7.85
CA GLU A 33 -6.64 -1.72 -8.17
C GLU A 33 -6.17 -2.29 -9.50
N THR A 34 -6.19 -1.49 -10.56
CA THR A 34 -5.77 -1.93 -11.91
C THR A 34 -4.35 -2.49 -11.90
N PHE A 35 -3.42 -1.83 -11.19
CA PHE A 35 -2.05 -2.29 -11.04
C PHE A 35 -1.97 -3.60 -10.25
N ALA A 36 -2.67 -3.71 -9.12
CA ALA A 36 -2.63 -4.89 -8.27
C ALA A 36 -3.20 -6.13 -8.97
N GLU A 37 -4.36 -5.97 -9.63
CA GLU A 37 -5.04 -7.06 -10.35
C GLU A 37 -4.20 -7.64 -11.49
N ARG A 38 -3.35 -6.82 -12.13
CA ARG A 38 -2.42 -7.29 -13.16
C ARG A 38 -1.50 -8.43 -12.67
N PHE A 39 -1.20 -8.48 -11.37
CA PHE A 39 -0.27 -9.44 -10.78
C PHE A 39 -0.99 -10.52 -9.94
N ARG A 40 -2.32 -10.55 -9.95
CA ARG A 40 -3.06 -11.60 -9.25
C ARG A 40 -2.65 -12.97 -9.77
N GLY A 41 -2.34 -13.88 -8.84
CA GLY A 41 -1.90 -15.24 -9.12
C GLY A 41 -0.44 -15.37 -9.56
N VAL A 42 0.36 -14.29 -9.58
CA VAL A 42 1.81 -14.36 -9.83
C VAL A 42 2.54 -14.75 -8.54
N PRO A 43 3.09 -15.98 -8.43
CA PRO A 43 3.65 -16.46 -7.17
C PRO A 43 4.83 -15.60 -6.69
N GLY A 44 4.81 -15.24 -5.40
CA GLY A 44 5.87 -14.46 -4.75
C GLY A 44 5.83 -12.96 -5.08
N HIS A 45 4.89 -12.49 -5.89
CA HIS A 45 4.72 -11.06 -6.13
C HIS A 45 4.03 -10.39 -4.92
N PRO A 46 4.38 -9.14 -4.54
CA PRO A 46 3.72 -8.43 -3.43
C PRO A 46 2.20 -8.19 -3.60
N PHE A 47 1.68 -8.42 -4.81
CA PHE A 47 0.27 -8.35 -5.19
C PHE A 47 -0.23 -9.68 -5.76
N GLU A 48 0.33 -10.81 -5.32
CA GLU A 48 -0.15 -12.16 -5.69
C GLU A 48 -1.66 -12.32 -5.42
N PHE A 49 -2.17 -11.67 -4.38
CA PHE A 49 -3.59 -11.64 -4.00
C PHE A 49 -4.36 -10.45 -4.60
N GLY A 50 -3.83 -9.79 -5.62
CA GLY A 50 -4.48 -8.62 -6.24
C GLY A 50 -4.73 -7.47 -5.26
N PHE A 51 -5.89 -6.84 -5.37
CA PHE A 51 -6.31 -5.68 -4.57
C PHE A 51 -7.06 -6.05 -3.27
N ASP A 52 -6.96 -7.32 -2.84
CA ASP A 52 -7.65 -7.79 -1.63
C ASP A 52 -7.12 -7.08 -0.38
N LEU A 53 -8.02 -6.69 0.53
CA LEU A 53 -7.65 -6.02 1.77
C LEU A 53 -6.76 -6.94 2.62
N ARG A 54 -5.53 -6.50 2.90
CA ARG A 54 -4.61 -7.29 3.71
C ARG A 54 -3.57 -6.43 4.41
N LEU A 55 -3.27 -6.77 5.66
CA LEU A 55 -2.08 -6.28 6.33
C LEU A 55 -0.82 -6.95 5.75
N VAL A 56 0.27 -6.20 5.70
CA VAL A 56 1.62 -6.68 5.37
C VAL A 56 2.51 -6.46 6.59
N PRO A 57 2.53 -7.40 7.55
CA PRO A 57 3.22 -7.20 8.84
C PRO A 57 4.70 -6.83 8.69
N GLY A 58 5.39 -7.46 7.72
CA GLY A 58 6.79 -7.19 7.44
C GLY A 58 7.09 -5.76 6.94
N LYS A 59 6.05 -4.96 6.66
CA LYS A 59 6.18 -3.55 6.25
C LYS A 59 5.94 -2.56 7.38
N LEU A 60 5.42 -2.99 8.53
CA LEU A 60 5.14 -2.09 9.66
C LEU A 60 6.41 -1.40 10.18
N GLY A 61 7.53 -2.12 10.22
CA GLY A 61 8.81 -1.60 10.69
C GLY A 61 9.61 -0.77 9.68
N ASP A 62 9.17 -0.66 8.42
CA ASP A 62 9.91 0.06 7.37
C ASP A 62 10.30 1.50 7.81
N PRO A 63 9.38 2.33 8.36
CA PRO A 63 9.73 3.70 8.76
C PRO A 63 10.76 3.77 9.89
N ILE A 64 10.76 2.80 10.80
CA ILE A 64 11.68 2.73 11.94
C ILE A 64 13.09 2.37 11.47
N SER A 65 13.21 1.59 10.40
CA SER A 65 14.49 1.17 9.83
C SER A 65 15.23 2.28 9.07
N TRP A 66 14.54 3.38 8.73
CA TRP A 66 15.13 4.46 7.94
C TRP A 66 15.99 5.39 8.78
N SER A 67 17.29 5.41 8.50
CA SER A 67 18.28 6.18 9.26
C SER A 67 18.23 7.69 9.03
N LYS A 68 17.57 8.15 7.95
CA LYS A 68 17.44 9.57 7.61
C LYS A 68 15.97 9.99 7.65
N PRO A 69 15.66 11.21 8.14
CA PRO A 69 14.32 11.77 8.02
C PRO A 69 13.85 11.79 6.55
N LYS A 70 12.57 11.46 6.33
CA LYS A 70 11.94 11.37 5.01
C LYS A 70 10.53 11.94 5.07
N LYS A 71 10.09 12.56 3.98
CA LYS A 71 8.68 12.84 3.72
C LYS A 71 8.04 11.61 3.07
N ILE A 72 7.09 11.00 3.75
CA ILE A 72 6.56 9.67 3.40
C ILE A 72 5.13 9.79 2.88
N PHE A 73 4.86 9.21 1.71
CA PHE A 73 3.50 8.99 1.25
C PHE A 73 2.99 7.65 1.79
N VAL A 74 2.09 7.73 2.76
CA VAL A 74 1.44 6.57 3.36
C VAL A 74 0.27 6.11 2.49
N ASN A 75 0.19 4.79 2.26
CA ASN A 75 -0.92 4.11 1.60
C ASN A 75 -1.28 4.65 0.20
N SER A 76 -0.26 4.80 -0.63
CA SER A 76 -0.42 5.07 -2.06
C SER A 76 -1.11 3.93 -2.84
N MET A 77 -1.32 2.76 -2.24
CA MET A 77 -1.92 1.57 -2.89
C MET A 77 -2.97 0.88 -2.01
N SER A 78 -3.46 1.55 -0.96
CA SER A 78 -4.36 0.95 0.03
C SER A 78 -5.04 2.02 0.89
N ASP A 79 -5.77 1.61 1.92
CA ASP A 79 -6.36 2.48 2.92
C ASP A 79 -5.93 2.03 4.33
N LEU A 80 -5.45 2.97 5.16
CA LEU A 80 -4.95 2.66 6.51
C LEU A 80 -6.09 2.47 7.49
N PHE A 81 -7.17 3.23 7.30
CA PHE A 81 -8.28 3.34 8.23
C PHE A 81 -9.50 2.57 7.72
N HIS A 82 -9.26 1.60 6.84
CA HIS A 82 -10.30 0.70 6.38
C HIS A 82 -10.82 -0.14 7.55
N GLU A 83 -12.13 -0.31 7.68
CA GLU A 83 -12.79 -1.03 8.79
C GLU A 83 -12.27 -2.46 9.04
N GLY A 84 -11.74 -3.11 8.01
CA GLY A 84 -11.11 -4.43 8.08
C GLY A 84 -9.65 -4.45 8.52
N VAL A 85 -9.04 -3.29 8.80
CA VAL A 85 -7.71 -3.15 9.40
C VAL A 85 -7.89 -2.96 10.89
N SER A 86 -7.24 -3.82 11.69
CA SER A 86 -7.31 -3.71 13.15
C SER A 86 -6.46 -2.53 13.67
N ASP A 87 -6.87 -1.96 14.79
CA ASP A 87 -6.11 -0.93 15.51
C ASP A 87 -5.16 -1.51 16.57
N ASP A 88 -5.25 -2.82 16.83
CA ASP A 88 -4.50 -3.52 17.87
C ASP A 88 -3.13 -3.99 17.32
N TYR A 89 -2.14 -3.08 17.25
CA TYR A 89 -0.78 -3.39 16.81
C TYR A 89 0.33 -2.68 17.59
#